data_AF-A0A9J7L6Z5-F1
#
_entry.id   AF-A0A9J7L6Z5-F1
#
_cell.length_a   1.000
_cell.length_b   1.000
_cell.length_c   1.000
_cell.angle_alpha   90.00
_cell.angle_beta   90.00
_cell.angle_gamma   90.00
#
_symmetry.space_group_name_H-M   'P 1'
#
loop_
_entity.id
_entity.type
_entity.pdbx_description
1 polymer ?
#
loop_
_entity_poly.entity_id
_entity_poly.type
_entity_poly.pdbx_seq_one_letter_code
_entity_poly.pdbx_strand_id
1 'polypeptide(L)'
;MAYFGRKSRPKQRASPLELLAEGTEFLQFLEQQNLATQDMTKQQLKSTYEGDYTRSKPLWRRRKGTAFSQVLYVLRNHNKVQVGRSGNVVIGTGEFLVARGTTAVDQHLGMRDLQSQLEAQGDADDGATETALPYDPALREQKLLSWIKNHRDALVRNKFSVEVSCEQDAQNGHIDIPLQRRAPFNTRLTVRNTSRYSVQLLGCEMVWRKPQFQLTDEDHVASGLGEHLLGPGEEYDINLRVRPIRGYTRHFVPVIFHFCRRLDNKNFHIARFLSAGIDDDLIRSLAPTEPYRPPPRVYRVERGTQELEGVKPDP
;
A
#
# COMPACT_ATOMS: atom_id res chain seq x y z
N MET A 1 -53.35 -33.73 18.27
CA MET A 1 -52.90 -32.66 19.20
C MET A 1 -51.54 -32.17 18.75
N ALA A 2 -51.38 -30.85 18.62
CA ALA A 2 -50.29 -30.19 17.89
C ALA A 2 -48.96 -30.13 18.68
N TYR A 3 -47.85 -30.40 17.99
CA TYR A 3 -46.49 -30.15 18.47
C TYR A 3 -46.15 -28.67 18.31
N PHE A 4 -46.00 -27.94 19.42
CA PHE A 4 -45.44 -26.59 19.43
C PHE A 4 -43.91 -26.66 19.42
N GLY A 5 -43.31 -26.49 18.24
CA GLY A 5 -41.87 -26.26 18.09
C GLY A 5 -41.47 -24.92 18.72
N ARG A 6 -40.54 -24.96 19.68
CA ARG A 6 -39.91 -23.76 20.25
C ARG A 6 -39.13 -23.03 19.16
N LYS A 7 -39.67 -21.92 18.65
CA LYS A 7 -38.95 -20.99 17.76
C LYS A 7 -37.78 -20.37 18.55
N SER A 8 -36.55 -20.69 18.15
CA SER A 8 -35.34 -19.99 18.61
C SER A 8 -35.44 -18.53 18.19
N ARG A 9 -35.41 -17.60 19.14
CA ARG A 9 -35.35 -16.16 18.87
C ARG A 9 -34.01 -15.83 18.20
N PRO A 10 -33.97 -15.03 17.12
CA PRO A 10 -32.71 -14.57 16.54
C PRO A 10 -31.95 -13.73 17.58
N LYS A 11 -30.67 -14.05 17.82
CA LYS A 11 -29.76 -13.23 18.64
C LYS A 11 -29.63 -11.87 17.94
N GLN A 12 -30.32 -10.85 18.42
CA GLN A 12 -30.13 -9.47 17.98
C GLN A 12 -28.64 -9.11 18.17
N ARG A 13 -27.92 -8.93 17.05
CA ARG A 13 -26.55 -8.42 17.07
C ARG A 13 -26.65 -6.92 17.39
N ALA A 14 -25.88 -6.46 18.39
CA ALA A 14 -25.81 -5.05 18.74
C ALA A 14 -25.41 -4.20 17.53
N SER A 15 -26.03 -3.04 17.37
CA SER A 15 -25.69 -2.12 16.28
C SER A 15 -24.28 -1.54 16.47
N PRO A 16 -23.57 -1.13 15.40
CA PRO A 16 -22.24 -0.55 15.51
C PRO A 16 -22.16 0.66 16.46
N LEU A 17 -23.24 1.45 16.54
CA LEU A 17 -23.36 2.59 17.46
C LEU A 17 -23.52 2.15 18.92
N GLU A 18 -24.26 1.07 19.19
CA GLU A 18 -24.37 0.49 20.53
C GLU A 18 -23.02 -0.06 21.02
N LEU A 19 -22.25 -0.69 20.12
CA LEU A 19 -20.92 -1.21 20.42
C LEU A 19 -19.91 -0.09 20.69
N LEU A 20 -20.01 1.03 19.97
CA LEU A 20 -19.18 2.20 20.21
C LEU A 20 -19.49 2.84 21.56
N ALA A 21 -20.77 3.01 21.89
CA ALA A 21 -21.20 3.54 23.18
C ALA A 21 -20.73 2.66 24.35
N GLU A 22 -20.89 1.34 24.22
CA GLU A 22 -20.39 0.35 25.20
C GLU A 22 -18.85 0.41 25.32
N GLY A 23 -18.15 0.54 24.19
CA GLY A 23 -16.70 0.72 24.19
C GLY A 23 -16.25 2.01 24.88
N THR A 24 -16.94 3.12 24.67
CA THR A 24 -16.60 4.40 25.33
C THR A 24 -16.91 4.39 26.83
N GLU A 25 -18.02 3.77 27.24
CA GLU A 25 -18.33 3.55 28.66
C GLU A 25 -17.26 2.68 29.33
N PHE A 26 -16.74 1.67 28.62
CA PHE A 26 -15.65 0.84 29.13
C PHE A 26 -14.34 1.62 29.31
N LEU A 27 -13.99 2.51 28.38
CA LEU A 27 -12.81 3.37 28.53
C LEU A 27 -12.93 4.32 29.73
N GLN A 28 -14.11 4.88 29.96
CA GLN A 28 -14.39 5.70 31.15
C GLN A 28 -14.27 4.89 32.44
N PHE A 29 -14.71 3.64 32.45
CA PHE A 29 -14.53 2.74 33.59
C PHE A 29 -13.04 2.48 33.88
N LEU A 30 -12.20 2.29 32.86
CA LEU A 30 -10.75 2.12 33.04
C LEU A 30 -10.07 3.39 33.55
N GLU A 31 -10.51 4.56 33.10
CA GLU A 31 -10.03 5.86 33.59
C GLU A 31 -10.38 6.07 35.07
N GLN A 32 -11.63 5.77 35.46
CA GLN A 32 -12.08 5.86 36.86
C GLN A 32 -11.34 4.92 37.81
N GLN A 33 -10.82 3.79 37.31
CA GLN A 33 -10.03 2.85 38.09
C GLN A 33 -8.51 3.13 38.02
N ASN A 34 -8.08 4.25 37.41
CA ASN A 34 -6.68 4.58 37.13
C ASN A 34 -5.91 3.48 36.35
N LEU A 35 -6.62 2.64 35.60
CA LEU A 35 -6.05 1.54 34.81
C LEU A 35 -5.70 1.98 33.38
N ALA A 36 -6.21 3.13 32.92
CA ALA A 36 -5.95 3.67 31.59
C ALA A 36 -4.48 4.08 31.37
N THR A 37 -3.74 4.36 32.45
CA THR A 37 -2.33 4.79 32.45
C THR A 37 -1.34 3.63 32.58
N GLN A 38 -1.81 2.40 32.81
CA GLN A 38 -0.95 1.21 32.87
C GLN A 38 -0.80 0.57 31.48
N ASP A 39 0.40 0.05 31.19
CA ASP A 39 0.66 -0.78 30.01
C ASP A 39 -0.13 -2.11 30.13
N MET A 40 -1.36 -2.14 29.62
CA MET A 40 -2.22 -3.32 29.66
C MET A 40 -2.07 -4.17 28.39
N THR A 41 -1.94 -5.47 28.57
CA THR A 41 -2.01 -6.43 27.46
C THR A 41 -3.46 -6.63 27.00
N LYS A 42 -3.63 -7.09 25.75
CA LYS A 42 -4.96 -7.44 25.20
C LYS A 42 -5.72 -8.46 26.07
N GLN A 43 -5.00 -9.39 26.72
CA GLN A 43 -5.59 -10.40 27.60
C GLN A 43 -6.09 -9.80 28.92
N GLN A 44 -5.34 -8.88 29.52
CA GLN A 44 -5.76 -8.18 30.73
C GLN A 44 -7.00 -7.33 30.48
N LEU A 45 -7.02 -6.54 29.39
CA LEU A 45 -8.21 -5.76 29.03
C LEU A 45 -9.44 -6.62 28.78
N LYS A 46 -9.26 -7.80 28.16
CA LYS A 46 -10.35 -8.76 27.99
C LYS A 46 -10.89 -9.23 29.34
N SER A 47 -10.00 -9.58 30.27
CA SER A 47 -10.38 -10.03 31.60
C SER A 47 -11.13 -8.95 32.40
N THR A 48 -10.66 -7.70 32.34
CA THR A 48 -11.32 -6.55 32.97
C THR A 48 -12.68 -6.25 32.34
N TYR A 49 -12.80 -6.36 31.01
CA TYR A 49 -14.06 -6.17 30.30
C TYR A 49 -15.11 -7.24 30.66
N GLU A 50 -14.73 -8.52 30.52
CA GLU A 50 -15.64 -9.66 30.73
C GLU A 50 -15.93 -9.91 32.23
N GLY A 51 -15.01 -9.48 33.11
CA GLY A 51 -15.12 -9.61 34.55
C GLY A 51 -15.68 -8.35 35.21
N ASP A 52 -14.82 -7.35 35.41
CA ASP A 52 -15.07 -6.24 36.35
C ASP A 52 -16.07 -5.22 35.80
N TYR A 53 -15.91 -4.84 34.53
CA TYR A 53 -16.84 -3.94 33.85
C TYR A 53 -18.22 -4.57 33.64
N THR A 54 -18.28 -5.85 33.28
CA THR A 54 -19.58 -6.56 33.13
C THR A 54 -20.28 -6.78 34.47
N ARG A 55 -19.53 -6.87 35.59
CA ARG A 55 -20.07 -6.97 36.94
C ARG A 55 -20.50 -5.63 37.54
N SER A 56 -19.91 -4.52 37.11
CA SER A 56 -20.27 -3.18 37.59
C SER A 56 -21.58 -2.64 36.98
N LYS A 57 -22.09 -3.24 35.90
CA LYS A 57 -23.37 -2.85 35.30
C LYS A 57 -24.60 -3.40 36.07
N PRO A 58 -25.71 -2.64 36.15
CA PRO A 58 -26.96 -3.11 36.76
C PRO A 58 -27.50 -4.39 36.10
N LEU A 59 -28.17 -5.25 36.88
CA LEU A 59 -28.67 -6.57 36.44
C LEU A 59 -29.52 -6.53 35.15
N TRP A 60 -30.26 -5.44 34.89
CA TRP A 60 -31.07 -5.25 33.68
C TRP A 60 -30.27 -4.81 32.44
N ARG A 61 -29.04 -4.28 32.60
CA ARG A 61 -28.11 -3.95 31.51
C ARG A 61 -27.02 -5.02 31.29
N ARG A 62 -27.03 -6.10 32.07
CA ARG A 62 -26.09 -7.23 31.96
C ARG A 62 -26.40 -8.06 30.71
N ARG A 63 -26.09 -7.54 29.52
CA ARG A 63 -26.26 -8.26 28.26
C ARG A 63 -25.23 -9.40 28.19
N LYS A 64 -25.72 -10.63 28.06
CA LYS A 64 -24.93 -11.87 28.01
C LYS A 64 -24.20 -12.09 26.66
N GLY A 65 -23.80 -11.05 25.93
CA GLY A 65 -23.62 -11.19 24.48
C GLY A 65 -22.63 -10.31 23.72
N THR A 66 -22.05 -9.25 24.27
CA THR A 66 -21.05 -8.47 23.51
C THR A 66 -19.66 -9.05 23.73
N ALA A 67 -19.08 -9.66 22.70
CA ALA A 67 -17.72 -10.19 22.78
C ALA A 67 -16.72 -9.02 22.83
N PHE A 68 -15.73 -9.10 23.74
CA PHE A 68 -14.68 -8.07 23.86
C PHE A 68 -13.97 -7.78 22.54
N SER A 69 -13.79 -8.80 21.69
CA SER A 69 -13.20 -8.64 20.36
C SER A 69 -13.97 -7.69 19.45
N GLN A 70 -15.31 -7.65 19.56
CA GLN A 70 -16.16 -6.75 18.78
C GLN A 70 -16.04 -5.30 19.27
N VAL A 71 -16.00 -5.11 20.60
CA VAL A 71 -15.81 -3.78 21.20
C VAL A 71 -14.41 -3.25 20.88
N LEU A 72 -13.38 -4.08 21.01
CA LEU A 72 -12.00 -3.69 20.68
C LEU A 72 -11.84 -3.33 19.20
N TYR A 73 -12.53 -4.05 18.31
CA TYR A 73 -12.53 -3.75 16.88
C TYR A 73 -13.15 -2.37 16.59
N VAL A 74 -14.30 -2.06 17.20
CA VAL A 74 -14.96 -0.76 17.03
C VAL A 74 -14.11 0.36 17.63
N LEU A 75 -13.55 0.17 18.82
CA LEU A 75 -12.66 1.16 19.46
C LEU A 75 -11.40 1.45 18.63
N ARG A 76 -10.83 0.41 17.97
CA ARG A 76 -9.71 0.58 17.05
C ARG A 76 -10.10 1.38 15.80
N ASN A 77 -11.23 1.05 15.17
CA ASN A 77 -11.70 1.76 13.98
C ASN A 77 -12.03 3.23 14.26
N HIS A 78 -12.40 3.56 15.49
CA HIS A 78 -12.66 4.94 15.94
C HIS A 78 -11.44 5.61 16.60
N ASN A 79 -10.22 5.08 16.39
CA ASN A 79 -8.96 5.65 16.88
C ASN A 79 -8.93 5.92 18.40
N LYS A 80 -9.65 5.11 19.19
CA LYS A 80 -9.64 5.21 20.67
C LYS A 80 -8.60 4.28 21.30
N VAL A 81 -8.18 3.25 20.58
CA VAL A 81 -7.27 2.21 21.06
C VAL A 81 -6.34 1.76 19.94
N GLN A 82 -5.06 1.56 20.25
CA GLN A 82 -4.08 0.96 19.35
C GLN A 82 -3.48 -0.31 19.96
N VAL A 83 -3.42 -1.38 19.16
CA VAL A 83 -2.77 -2.65 19.57
C VAL A 83 -1.40 -2.70 18.92
N GLY A 84 -0.34 -2.71 19.73
CA GLY A 84 1.04 -2.82 19.29
C GLY A 84 1.39 -4.23 18.79
N ARG A 85 2.52 -4.36 18.07
CA ARG A 85 2.99 -5.65 17.52
C ARG A 85 3.29 -6.71 18.60
N SER A 86 3.60 -6.28 19.82
CA SER A 86 3.83 -7.15 20.99
C SER A 86 2.54 -7.56 21.72
N GLY A 87 1.35 -7.13 21.27
CA GLY A 87 0.08 -7.42 21.94
C GLY A 87 -0.29 -6.49 23.09
N ASN A 88 0.55 -5.47 23.35
CA ASN A 88 0.25 -4.38 24.28
C ASN A 88 -0.80 -3.44 23.67
N VAL A 89 -1.70 -2.93 24.51
CA VAL A 89 -2.79 -2.08 24.09
C VAL A 89 -2.62 -0.70 24.69
N VAL A 90 -2.49 0.31 23.83
CA VAL A 90 -2.40 1.71 24.23
C VAL A 90 -3.79 2.33 24.10
N ILE A 91 -4.32 2.82 25.22
CA ILE A 91 -5.56 3.59 25.29
C ILE A 91 -5.18 5.07 25.19
N GLY A 92 -5.78 5.80 24.26
CA GLY A 92 -5.45 7.21 24.07
C GLY A 92 -6.68 8.06 23.81
N THR A 93 -6.64 9.29 24.31
CA THR A 93 -7.45 10.39 23.79
C THR A 93 -6.94 10.74 22.38
N GLY A 94 -7.84 11.14 21.48
CA GLY A 94 -7.62 11.16 20.02
C GLY A 94 -6.42 11.99 19.53
N GLU A 95 -5.83 12.85 20.37
CA GLU A 95 -4.62 13.61 20.08
C GLU A 95 -3.33 12.79 20.29
N PHE A 96 -3.31 11.84 21.23
CA PHE A 96 -2.09 11.10 21.62
C PHE A 96 -1.75 9.96 20.64
N LEU A 97 -2.76 9.34 20.01
CA LEU A 97 -2.56 8.22 19.07
C LEU A 97 -2.14 8.68 17.66
N VAL A 98 -2.39 9.95 17.30
CA VAL A 98 -1.85 10.55 16.07
C VAL A 98 -0.35 10.82 16.21
N ALA A 99 0.10 11.26 17.39
CA ALA A 99 1.50 11.62 17.65
C ALA A 99 2.48 10.44 17.64
N ARG A 100 2.05 9.22 18.02
CA ARG A 100 2.89 8.01 17.94
C ARG A 100 2.89 7.32 16.56
N GLY A 101 1.97 7.71 15.66
CA GLY A 101 1.92 7.23 14.28
C GLY A 101 2.88 7.94 13.32
N THR A 102 3.48 9.04 13.75
CA THR A 102 4.43 9.82 12.95
C THR A 102 5.83 9.76 13.56
N THR A 103 6.40 8.56 13.67
CA THR A 103 7.85 8.47 13.46
C THR A 103 8.08 8.67 11.97
N ALA A 104 8.51 9.87 11.59
CA ALA A 104 9.15 10.10 10.31
C ALA A 104 10.46 9.30 10.32
N VAL A 105 10.36 8.00 10.02
CA VAL A 105 11.52 7.20 9.66
C VAL A 105 11.92 7.69 8.28
N ASP A 106 13.02 8.42 8.24
CA ASP A 106 13.72 8.86 7.04
C ASP A 106 13.93 7.62 6.13
N GLN A 107 13.13 7.51 5.06
CA GLN A 107 13.14 6.37 4.13
C GLN A 107 14.46 6.28 3.33
N HIS A 108 15.42 7.18 3.55
CA HIS A 108 16.67 7.26 2.81
C HIS A 108 17.92 6.72 3.56
N LEU A 109 17.80 6.28 4.83
CA LEU A 109 18.95 5.71 5.55
C LEU A 109 19.22 4.23 5.28
N GLY A 110 18.19 3.45 4.98
CA GLY A 110 18.36 2.01 4.75
C GLY A 110 18.98 1.67 3.39
N MET A 111 19.13 2.65 2.50
CA MET A 111 19.48 2.42 1.09
C MET A 111 20.99 2.47 0.79
N ARG A 112 21.81 3.17 1.59
CA ARG A 112 23.26 3.27 1.32
C ARG A 112 24.06 2.08 1.84
N ASP A 113 23.65 1.48 2.94
CA ASP A 113 24.35 0.32 3.51
C ASP A 113 24.01 -0.99 2.78
N LEU A 114 22.84 -1.10 2.14
CA LEU A 114 22.53 -2.24 1.26
C LEU A 114 23.15 -2.11 -0.14
N GLN A 115 23.29 -0.90 -0.68
CA GLN A 115 23.86 -0.71 -2.00
C GLN A 115 25.36 -1.04 -2.04
N SER A 116 26.05 -0.89 -0.91
CA SER A 116 27.46 -1.26 -0.74
C SER A 116 27.68 -2.77 -0.54
N GLN A 117 26.61 -3.55 -0.29
CA GLN A 117 26.68 -5.01 -0.10
C GLN A 117 26.13 -5.80 -1.31
N LEU A 118 25.40 -5.16 -2.23
CA LEU A 118 24.81 -5.81 -3.41
C LEU A 118 25.72 -5.84 -4.65
N GLU A 119 26.88 -5.17 -4.61
CA GLU A 119 27.87 -5.21 -5.72
C GLU A 119 28.74 -6.48 -5.70
N ALA A 120 28.53 -7.38 -4.74
CA ALA A 120 29.33 -8.59 -4.57
C ALA A 120 28.48 -9.87 -4.55
N GLN A 121 27.56 -10.06 -5.51
CA GLN A 121 27.12 -11.39 -5.95
C GLN A 121 26.30 -11.27 -7.24
N GLY A 122 26.97 -11.52 -8.37
CA GLY A 122 26.31 -11.84 -9.63
C GLY A 122 25.61 -13.19 -9.55
N ASP A 123 24.54 -13.33 -10.34
CA ASP A 123 23.71 -14.52 -10.53
C ASP A 123 22.87 -15.00 -9.32
N ALA A 124 21.62 -14.51 -9.23
CA ALA A 124 20.40 -15.31 -8.91
C ALA A 124 19.23 -14.41 -8.45
N ASP A 125 18.28 -14.06 -9.34
CA ASP A 125 16.95 -13.58 -8.90
C ASP A 125 15.82 -13.70 -9.94
N ASP A 126 16.08 -14.15 -11.18
CA ASP A 126 15.03 -14.20 -12.21
C ASP A 126 13.84 -15.11 -11.81
N GLY A 127 14.12 -16.22 -11.11
CA GLY A 127 13.12 -17.20 -10.69
C GLY A 127 12.04 -16.68 -9.75
N ALA A 128 12.31 -15.63 -8.95
CA ALA A 128 11.31 -15.07 -8.03
C ALA A 128 10.12 -14.43 -8.77
N THR A 129 10.38 -13.94 -9.98
CA THR A 129 9.39 -13.32 -10.87
C THR A 129 8.83 -14.28 -11.92
N GLU A 130 9.32 -15.51 -11.99
CA GLU A 130 8.83 -16.56 -12.91
C GLU A 130 7.71 -17.40 -12.28
N THR A 131 6.71 -16.74 -11.70
CA THR A 131 5.58 -17.43 -11.09
C THR A 131 4.25 -16.85 -11.55
N ALA A 132 3.23 -17.70 -11.59
CA ALA A 132 1.87 -17.27 -11.82
C ALA A 132 1.44 -16.26 -10.74
N LEU A 133 0.60 -15.31 -11.14
CA LEU A 133 -0.05 -14.41 -10.20
C LEU A 133 -1.24 -15.10 -9.54
N PRO A 134 -1.53 -14.80 -8.26
CA PRO A 134 -2.76 -15.22 -7.61
C PRO A 134 -3.99 -14.72 -8.38
N TYR A 135 -5.06 -15.50 -8.36
CA TYR A 135 -6.35 -15.10 -8.93
C TYR A 135 -7.05 -14.02 -8.09
N ASP A 136 -6.82 -14.02 -6.77
CA ASP A 136 -7.36 -13.00 -5.87
C ASP A 136 -6.72 -11.63 -6.14
N PRO A 137 -7.50 -10.59 -6.50
CA PRO A 137 -6.97 -9.27 -6.85
C PRO A 137 -6.17 -8.62 -5.72
N ALA A 138 -6.55 -8.82 -4.45
CA ALA A 138 -5.85 -8.18 -3.33
C ALA A 138 -4.46 -8.78 -3.13
N LEU A 139 -4.35 -10.11 -3.18
CA LEU A 139 -3.08 -10.82 -3.11
C LEU A 139 -2.21 -10.57 -4.34
N ARG A 140 -2.82 -10.45 -5.52
CA ARG A 140 -2.15 -10.07 -6.76
C ARG A 140 -1.49 -8.70 -6.61
N GLU A 141 -2.25 -7.68 -6.21
CA GLU A 141 -1.72 -6.32 -6.01
C GLU A 141 -0.57 -6.30 -4.98
N GLN A 142 -0.74 -6.97 -3.83
CA GLN A 142 0.30 -7.06 -2.82
C GLN A 142 1.59 -7.72 -3.36
N LYS A 143 1.46 -8.78 -4.17
CA LYS A 143 2.59 -9.48 -4.78
C LYS A 143 3.30 -8.60 -5.81
N LEU A 144 2.55 -7.89 -6.66
CA LEU A 144 3.11 -6.95 -7.64
C LEU A 144 3.87 -5.81 -6.97
N LEU A 145 3.31 -5.22 -5.91
CA LEU A 145 3.99 -4.17 -5.14
C LEU A 145 5.26 -4.70 -4.46
N SER A 146 5.22 -5.92 -3.92
CA SER A 146 6.40 -6.58 -3.34
C SER A 146 7.49 -6.79 -4.38
N TRP A 147 7.13 -7.27 -5.57
CA TRP A 147 8.09 -7.46 -6.66
C TRP A 147 8.70 -6.16 -7.16
N ILE A 148 7.89 -5.12 -7.33
CA ILE A 148 8.40 -3.79 -7.71
C ILE A 148 9.40 -3.26 -6.66
N LYS A 149 9.15 -3.55 -5.38
CA LYS A 149 10.02 -3.09 -4.29
C LYS A 149 11.33 -3.89 -4.20
N ASN A 150 11.25 -5.21 -4.30
CA ASN A 150 12.36 -6.09 -3.94
C ASN A 150 13.11 -6.66 -5.16
N HIS A 151 12.46 -6.74 -6.32
CA HIS A 151 12.97 -7.44 -7.52
C HIS A 151 12.86 -6.55 -8.76
N ARG A 152 13.03 -5.24 -8.59
CA ARG A 152 12.88 -4.25 -9.66
C ARG A 152 13.77 -4.55 -10.86
N ASP A 153 15.05 -4.82 -10.61
CA ASP A 153 16.04 -5.03 -11.66
C ASP A 153 15.78 -6.30 -12.47
N ALA A 154 15.25 -7.34 -11.81
CA ALA A 154 14.74 -8.50 -12.52
C ALA A 154 13.51 -8.13 -13.36
N LEU A 155 12.52 -7.43 -12.80
CA LEU A 155 11.28 -7.09 -13.52
C LEU A 155 11.49 -6.23 -14.77
N VAL A 156 12.41 -5.27 -14.77
CA VAL A 156 12.59 -4.34 -15.91
C VAL A 156 13.32 -4.96 -17.09
N ARG A 157 14.08 -6.04 -16.88
CA ARG A 157 14.84 -6.67 -17.96
C ARG A 157 13.91 -7.38 -18.95
N ASN A 158 14.31 -7.34 -20.22
CA ASN A 158 13.75 -8.24 -21.23
C ASN A 158 14.15 -9.67 -20.88
N LYS A 159 13.25 -10.64 -21.09
CA LYS A 159 13.44 -12.02 -20.65
C LYS A 159 12.96 -12.99 -21.70
N PHE A 160 13.62 -14.15 -21.77
CA PHE A 160 13.21 -15.26 -22.63
C PHE A 160 13.03 -14.90 -24.11
N SER A 161 13.86 -13.97 -24.60
CA SER A 161 13.75 -13.42 -25.96
C SER A 161 12.37 -12.81 -26.23
N VAL A 162 11.79 -12.18 -25.21
CA VAL A 162 10.64 -11.29 -25.32
C VAL A 162 11.08 -9.91 -24.89
N GLU A 163 10.82 -8.95 -25.76
CA GLU A 163 11.22 -7.57 -25.62
C GLU A 163 9.97 -6.70 -25.53
N VAL A 164 9.97 -5.78 -24.57
CA VAL A 164 8.93 -4.74 -24.46
C VAL A 164 9.62 -3.42 -24.68
N SER A 165 9.16 -2.64 -25.65
CA SER A 165 9.80 -1.38 -26.01
C SER A 165 8.81 -0.27 -26.29
N CYS A 166 9.30 0.96 -26.25
CA CYS A 166 8.58 2.18 -26.57
C CYS A 166 9.56 3.17 -27.20
N GLU A 167 9.08 4.02 -28.10
CA GLU A 167 9.90 5.10 -28.68
C GLU A 167 10.46 6.04 -27.60
N GLN A 168 9.73 6.20 -26.49
CA GLN A 168 10.13 7.03 -25.34
C GLN A 168 10.85 6.23 -24.25
N ASP A 169 11.43 5.07 -24.58
CA ASP A 169 12.20 4.27 -23.63
C ASP A 169 13.43 5.04 -23.11
N ALA A 170 13.61 4.97 -21.80
CA ALA A 170 14.75 5.48 -21.07
C ALA A 170 15.44 4.33 -20.31
N GLN A 171 16.45 4.66 -19.51
CA GLN A 171 17.22 3.66 -18.77
C GLN A 171 16.36 2.94 -17.72
N ASN A 172 16.73 1.70 -17.39
CA ASN A 172 16.14 0.91 -16.30
C ASN A 172 14.62 0.71 -16.42
N GLY A 173 14.13 0.48 -17.64
CA GLY A 173 12.72 0.21 -17.94
C GLY A 173 11.80 1.41 -17.72
N HIS A 174 12.34 2.62 -17.63
CA HIS A 174 11.54 3.84 -17.61
C HIS A 174 11.06 4.19 -19.02
N ILE A 175 9.87 4.77 -19.08
CA ILE A 175 9.32 5.37 -20.30
C ILE A 175 8.96 6.81 -19.95
N ASP A 176 9.75 7.75 -20.46
CA ASP A 176 9.65 9.16 -20.13
C ASP A 176 8.90 9.91 -21.22
N ILE A 177 7.66 10.30 -20.93
CA ILE A 177 6.73 10.89 -21.87
C ILE A 177 6.68 12.40 -21.67
N PRO A 178 7.38 13.19 -22.50
CA PRO A 178 7.29 14.64 -22.45
C PRO A 178 5.94 15.10 -22.98
N LEU A 179 5.18 15.82 -22.17
CA LEU A 179 3.89 16.38 -22.58
C LEU A 179 4.00 17.85 -22.93
N GLN A 180 3.28 18.22 -23.99
CA GLN A 180 2.94 19.60 -24.25
C GLN A 180 1.68 20.00 -23.48
N ARG A 181 1.54 21.30 -23.17
CA ARG A 181 0.37 21.80 -22.46
C ARG A 181 -0.90 21.56 -23.28
N ARG A 182 -1.94 21.03 -22.61
CA ARG A 182 -3.30 20.86 -23.15
C ARG A 182 -3.43 19.92 -24.37
N ALA A 183 -2.35 19.26 -24.79
CA ALA A 183 -2.39 18.27 -25.85
C ALA A 183 -2.30 16.85 -25.26
N PRO A 184 -3.11 15.89 -25.75
CA PRO A 184 -2.87 14.49 -25.45
C PRO A 184 -1.60 14.02 -26.15
N PHE A 185 -0.99 12.97 -25.61
CA PHE A 185 0.12 12.28 -26.24
C PHE A 185 -0.28 10.83 -26.53
N ASN A 186 0.06 10.31 -27.70
CA ASN A 186 -0.20 8.93 -28.07
C ASN A 186 1.12 8.30 -28.50
N THR A 187 1.37 7.09 -28.04
CA THR A 187 2.51 6.26 -28.43
C THR A 187 2.12 4.79 -28.38
N ARG A 188 3.05 3.90 -28.71
CA ARG A 188 2.84 2.46 -28.71
C ARG A 188 3.88 1.77 -27.84
N LEU A 189 3.40 0.82 -27.06
CA LEU A 189 4.21 -0.16 -26.35
C LEU A 189 4.25 -1.40 -27.24
N THR A 190 5.42 -1.70 -27.79
CA THR A 190 5.60 -2.82 -28.71
C THR A 190 6.17 -4.01 -27.95
N VAL A 191 5.46 -5.13 -28.01
CA VAL A 191 5.88 -6.42 -27.47
C VAL A 191 6.34 -7.30 -28.62
N ARG A 192 7.59 -7.75 -28.57
CA ARG A 192 8.22 -8.51 -29.66
C ARG A 192 8.72 -9.84 -29.16
N ASN A 193 8.40 -10.92 -29.86
CA ASN A 193 8.94 -12.25 -29.59
C ASN A 193 10.12 -12.55 -30.52
N THR A 194 11.35 -12.44 -30.00
CA THR A 194 12.59 -12.80 -30.72
C THR A 194 12.99 -14.26 -30.53
N SER A 195 12.18 -15.05 -29.82
CA SER A 195 12.44 -16.46 -29.59
C SER A 195 12.04 -17.33 -30.80
N ARG A 196 12.39 -18.62 -30.73
CA ARG A 196 11.99 -19.65 -31.72
C ARG A 196 10.65 -20.30 -31.40
N TYR A 197 10.04 -19.98 -30.26
CA TYR A 197 8.82 -20.60 -29.77
C TYR A 197 7.73 -19.55 -29.58
N SER A 198 6.47 -19.95 -29.64
CA SER A 198 5.38 -19.02 -29.36
C SER A 198 5.33 -18.67 -27.87
N VAL A 199 4.99 -17.41 -27.58
CA VAL A 199 4.77 -16.90 -26.23
C VAL A 199 3.37 -16.31 -26.17
N GLN A 200 2.65 -16.62 -25.09
CA GLN A 200 1.34 -16.06 -24.86
C GLN A 200 1.46 -14.81 -23.99
N LEU A 201 0.96 -13.67 -24.47
CA LEU A 201 0.74 -12.46 -23.70
C LEU A 201 -0.63 -12.57 -23.02
N LEU A 202 -0.62 -12.78 -21.71
CA LEU A 202 -1.81 -13.04 -20.88
C LEU A 202 -2.51 -11.75 -20.43
N GLY A 203 -1.81 -10.63 -20.44
CA GLY A 203 -2.36 -9.38 -19.93
C GLY A 203 -1.32 -8.28 -19.80
N CYS A 204 -1.82 -7.05 -19.75
CA CYS A 204 -1.03 -5.85 -19.50
C CYS A 204 -1.74 -5.01 -18.44
N GLU A 205 -1.17 -4.91 -17.24
CA GLU A 205 -1.82 -4.29 -16.08
C GLU A 205 -1.05 -3.05 -15.59
N MET A 206 -1.76 -1.95 -15.40
CA MET A 206 -1.29 -0.82 -14.57
C MET A 206 -1.50 -1.17 -13.10
N VAL A 207 -0.41 -1.24 -12.33
CA VAL A 207 -0.45 -1.65 -10.90
C VAL A 207 -1.37 -0.75 -10.07
N TRP A 208 -1.48 0.53 -10.43
CA TRP A 208 -2.52 1.40 -9.93
C TRP A 208 -3.11 2.24 -11.06
N ARG A 209 -4.43 2.45 -11.02
CA ARG A 209 -5.10 3.26 -12.05
C ARG A 209 -4.72 4.73 -11.91
N LYS A 210 -4.24 5.31 -13.01
CA LYS A 210 -4.07 6.76 -13.16
C LYS A 210 -4.95 7.22 -14.32
N PRO A 211 -5.95 8.09 -14.11
CA PRO A 211 -6.87 8.53 -15.16
C PRO A 211 -6.20 9.21 -16.37
N GLN A 212 -4.95 9.65 -16.19
CA GLN A 212 -4.13 10.25 -17.24
C GLN A 212 -3.67 9.22 -18.26
N PHE A 213 -3.45 7.97 -17.86
CA PHE A 213 -2.93 6.92 -18.75
C PHE A 213 -4.07 5.98 -19.17
N GLN A 214 -4.09 5.64 -20.44
CA GLN A 214 -5.04 4.72 -21.02
C GLN A 214 -4.30 3.78 -21.96
N LEU A 215 -4.47 2.48 -21.76
CA LEU A 215 -3.94 1.43 -22.60
C LEU A 215 -5.09 0.81 -23.39
N THR A 216 -4.89 0.60 -24.70
CA THR A 216 -5.87 -0.01 -25.59
C THR A 216 -5.16 -0.80 -26.67
N ASP A 217 -5.72 -1.93 -27.06
CA ASP A 217 -5.13 -2.85 -28.02
C ASP A 217 -6.25 -3.68 -28.70
N GLU A 218 -5.91 -4.31 -29.82
CA GLU A 218 -6.86 -4.98 -30.70
C GLU A 218 -7.48 -6.22 -30.03
N ASP A 219 -6.66 -7.04 -29.36
CA ASP A 219 -7.09 -8.29 -28.73
C ASP A 219 -7.50 -8.12 -27.26
N HIS A 220 -7.66 -6.88 -26.79
CA HIS A 220 -8.18 -6.56 -25.46
C HIS A 220 -7.37 -7.17 -24.29
N VAL A 221 -6.06 -7.31 -24.49
CA VAL A 221 -5.07 -7.73 -23.50
C VAL A 221 -4.94 -6.68 -22.38
N ALA A 222 -4.94 -5.38 -22.72
CA ALA A 222 -4.79 -4.30 -21.74
C ALA A 222 -6.06 -4.03 -20.92
N SER A 223 -7.22 -4.47 -21.39
CA SER A 223 -8.46 -4.48 -20.60
C SER A 223 -8.62 -5.74 -19.76
N GLY A 224 -7.73 -6.73 -19.94
CA GLY A 224 -7.75 -8.02 -19.26
C GLY A 224 -8.90 -8.94 -19.72
N LEU A 225 -9.48 -8.67 -20.89
CA LEU A 225 -10.58 -9.46 -21.46
C LEU A 225 -10.10 -10.50 -22.47
N GLY A 226 -8.89 -10.34 -22.99
CA GLY A 226 -8.28 -11.25 -23.95
C GLY A 226 -6.82 -11.55 -23.66
N GLU A 227 -6.27 -12.44 -24.48
CA GLU A 227 -4.89 -12.87 -24.46
C GLU A 227 -4.42 -12.92 -25.93
N HIS A 228 -3.15 -12.66 -26.18
CA HIS A 228 -2.59 -12.69 -27.52
C HIS A 228 -1.48 -13.75 -27.63
N LEU A 229 -1.45 -14.50 -28.72
CA LEU A 229 -0.41 -15.50 -28.98
C LEU A 229 0.61 -14.92 -29.96
N LEU A 230 1.81 -14.62 -29.46
CA LEU A 230 2.94 -14.16 -30.27
C LEU A 230 3.69 -15.35 -30.83
N GLY A 231 3.66 -15.53 -32.14
CA GLY A 231 4.53 -16.42 -32.89
C GLY A 231 6.00 -15.97 -32.88
N PRO A 232 6.93 -16.83 -33.36
CA PRO A 232 8.33 -16.47 -33.51
C PRO A 232 8.51 -15.28 -34.48
N GLY A 233 9.17 -14.22 -34.02
CA GLY A 233 9.41 -13.00 -34.81
C GLY A 233 8.23 -12.03 -34.88
N GLU A 234 7.09 -12.35 -34.27
CA GLU A 234 5.91 -11.48 -34.28
C GLU A 234 6.01 -10.35 -33.26
N GLU A 235 5.29 -9.27 -33.57
CA GLU A 235 5.19 -8.06 -32.77
C GLU A 235 3.71 -7.75 -32.50
N TYR A 236 3.43 -7.24 -31.30
CA TYR A 236 2.11 -6.84 -30.86
C TYR A 236 2.16 -5.46 -30.23
N ASP A 237 1.32 -4.55 -30.72
CA ASP A 237 1.28 -3.16 -30.29
C ASP A 237 0.13 -2.90 -29.31
N ILE A 238 0.48 -2.30 -28.17
CA ILE A 238 -0.48 -1.75 -27.22
C ILE A 238 -0.41 -0.23 -27.29
N ASN A 239 -1.51 0.41 -27.69
CA ASN A 239 -1.61 1.86 -27.78
C ASN A 239 -1.66 2.47 -26.37
N LEU A 240 -0.73 3.37 -26.10
CA LEU A 240 -0.67 4.17 -24.88
C LEU A 240 -1.11 5.61 -25.20
N ARG A 241 -2.26 6.00 -24.63
CA ARG A 241 -2.76 7.36 -24.66
C ARG A 241 -2.58 8.03 -23.31
N VAL A 242 -1.91 9.18 -23.31
CA VAL A 242 -1.76 10.04 -22.14
C VAL A 242 -2.60 11.30 -22.33
N ARG A 243 -3.55 11.52 -21.42
CA ARG A 243 -4.41 12.70 -21.41
C ARG A 243 -3.64 13.93 -20.93
N PRO A 244 -4.05 15.14 -21.33
CA PRO A 244 -3.43 16.36 -20.85
C PRO A 244 -3.41 16.45 -19.31
N ILE A 245 -2.26 16.79 -18.76
CA ILE A 245 -2.08 17.02 -17.32
C ILE A 245 -2.33 18.51 -17.02
N ARG A 246 -2.99 18.80 -15.89
CA ARG A 246 -3.20 20.17 -15.41
C ARG A 246 -2.06 20.57 -14.48
N GLY A 247 -1.45 21.72 -14.73
CA GLY A 247 -0.33 22.22 -13.93
C GLY A 247 0.95 21.40 -14.13
N TYR A 248 1.96 21.68 -13.31
CA TYR A 248 3.32 21.15 -13.45
C TYR A 248 3.57 19.87 -12.65
N THR A 249 2.63 18.94 -12.68
CA THR A 249 2.77 17.66 -11.98
C THR A 249 3.33 16.59 -12.91
N ARG A 250 4.20 15.73 -12.36
CA ARG A 250 4.67 14.51 -13.03
C ARG A 250 3.92 13.31 -12.46
N HIS A 251 3.33 12.50 -13.33
CA HIS A 251 2.58 11.31 -12.97
C HIS A 251 3.41 10.07 -13.27
N PHE A 252 3.29 9.06 -12.41
CA PHE A 252 4.03 7.81 -12.51
C PHE A 252 3.10 6.61 -12.35
N VAL A 253 3.29 5.59 -13.18
CA VAL A 253 2.57 4.32 -13.09
C VAL A 253 3.41 3.15 -13.66
N PRO A 254 3.67 2.10 -12.87
CA PRO A 254 4.21 0.84 -13.37
C PRO A 254 3.16 0.09 -14.18
N VAL A 255 3.58 -0.41 -15.33
CA VAL A 255 2.83 -1.32 -16.20
C VAL A 255 3.56 -2.64 -16.21
N ILE A 256 2.84 -3.73 -15.98
CA ILE A 256 3.39 -5.09 -15.94
C ILE A 256 2.73 -5.91 -17.03
N PHE A 257 3.57 -6.54 -17.84
CA PHE A 257 3.20 -7.45 -18.91
C PHE A 257 3.36 -8.88 -18.40
N HIS A 258 2.29 -9.67 -18.55
CA HIS A 258 2.21 -11.03 -18.08
C HIS A 258 2.33 -12.00 -19.24
N PHE A 259 3.25 -12.94 -19.16
CA PHE A 259 3.52 -13.88 -20.24
C PHE A 259 3.47 -15.33 -19.75
N CYS A 260 3.14 -16.24 -20.66
CA CYS A 260 3.31 -17.68 -20.52
C CYS A 260 4.09 -18.23 -21.71
N ARG A 261 5.19 -18.95 -21.44
CA ARG A 261 5.95 -19.63 -22.50
C ARG A 261 5.27 -20.95 -22.84
N ARG A 262 5.01 -21.20 -24.12
CA ARG A 262 4.40 -22.47 -24.55
C ARG A 262 5.36 -23.66 -24.46
N LEU A 263 6.67 -23.43 -24.47
CA LEU A 263 7.68 -24.48 -24.39
C LEU A 263 7.57 -25.28 -23.07
N ASP A 264 7.41 -24.59 -21.95
CA ASP A 264 7.44 -25.20 -20.61
C ASP A 264 6.28 -24.77 -19.70
N ASN A 265 5.31 -24.03 -20.24
CA ASN A 265 4.14 -23.49 -19.55
C ASN A 265 4.49 -22.67 -18.29
N LYS A 266 5.66 -22.02 -18.28
CA LYS A 266 6.06 -21.13 -17.19
C LYS A 266 5.66 -19.69 -17.47
N ASN A 267 5.19 -19.05 -16.41
CA ASN A 267 4.84 -17.64 -16.43
C ASN A 267 6.05 -16.77 -16.10
N PHE A 268 6.14 -15.61 -16.73
CA PHE A 268 7.13 -14.59 -16.40
C PHE A 268 6.55 -13.20 -16.65
N HIS A 269 7.21 -12.19 -16.09
CA HIS A 269 6.72 -10.81 -16.12
C HIS A 269 7.83 -9.84 -16.50
N ILE A 270 7.47 -8.84 -17.28
CA ILE A 270 8.30 -7.68 -17.64
C ILE A 270 7.56 -6.41 -17.20
N ALA A 271 8.26 -5.49 -16.54
CA ALA A 271 7.70 -4.23 -16.09
C ALA A 271 8.29 -3.04 -16.87
N ARG A 272 7.45 -2.03 -17.11
CA ARG A 272 7.84 -0.70 -17.59
C ARG A 272 7.27 0.37 -16.66
N PHE A 273 8.05 1.40 -16.40
CA PHE A 273 7.69 2.48 -15.48
C PHE A 273 7.36 3.73 -16.28
N LEU A 274 6.07 3.97 -16.51
CA LEU A 274 5.61 5.16 -17.22
C LEU A 274 5.80 6.39 -16.34
N SER A 275 6.33 7.44 -16.95
CA SER A 275 6.39 8.77 -16.39
C SER A 275 5.87 9.77 -17.41
N ALA A 276 4.94 10.63 -17.02
CA ALA A 276 4.44 11.69 -17.89
C ALA A 276 4.39 13.01 -17.13
N GLY A 277 4.91 14.07 -17.74
CA GLY A 277 4.94 15.40 -17.16
C GLY A 277 5.11 16.46 -18.24
N ILE A 278 4.76 17.69 -17.91
CA ILE A 278 5.01 18.83 -18.80
C ILE A 278 6.52 19.04 -18.89
N ASP A 279 7.04 19.03 -20.11
CA ASP A 279 8.41 19.41 -20.41
C ASP A 279 8.38 20.69 -21.25
N ASP A 280 8.50 21.84 -20.57
CA ASP A 280 8.58 23.15 -21.19
C ASP A 280 9.79 23.93 -20.66
N ASP A 281 10.15 25.03 -21.32
CA ASP A 281 11.32 25.82 -20.96
C ASP A 281 11.26 26.36 -19.53
N LEU A 282 10.05 26.60 -18.99
CA LEU A 282 9.89 27.00 -17.61
C LEU A 282 10.34 25.89 -16.65
N ILE A 283 9.89 24.65 -16.86
CA ILE A 283 10.30 23.52 -16.02
C ILE A 283 11.79 23.27 -16.11
N ARG A 284 12.38 23.40 -17.30
CA ARG A 284 13.83 23.29 -17.48
C ARG A 284 14.58 24.41 -16.76
N SER A 285 14.07 25.63 -16.78
CA SER A 285 14.68 26.76 -16.06
C SER A 285 14.59 26.64 -14.54
N LEU A 286 13.61 25.87 -14.03
CA LEU A 286 13.44 25.57 -12.61
C LEU A 286 14.20 24.32 -12.16
N ALA A 287 14.91 23.63 -13.07
CA ALA A 287 15.70 22.47 -12.71
C ALA A 287 16.78 22.85 -11.69
N PRO A 288 17.00 22.05 -10.63
CA PRO A 288 18.08 22.31 -9.69
C PRO A 288 19.42 22.39 -10.41
N THR A 289 20.19 23.43 -10.12
CA THR A 289 21.55 23.58 -10.68
C THR A 289 22.54 22.62 -10.01
N GLU A 290 22.21 22.17 -8.80
CA GLU A 290 22.99 21.20 -8.03
C GLU A 290 22.10 20.06 -7.52
N PRO A 291 22.66 18.86 -7.33
CA PRO A 291 21.94 17.74 -6.70
C PRO A 291 21.39 18.12 -5.33
N TYR A 292 20.20 17.64 -5.00
CA TYR A 292 19.58 17.87 -3.69
C TYR A 292 20.49 17.38 -2.56
N ARG A 293 20.80 18.29 -1.63
CA ARG A 293 21.48 17.97 -0.37
C ARG A 293 20.45 18.01 0.75
N PRO A 294 20.14 16.86 1.38
CA PRO A 294 19.25 16.85 2.54
C PRO A 294 19.75 17.84 3.60
N PRO A 295 18.86 18.62 4.22
CA PRO A 295 19.26 19.47 5.32
C PRO A 295 19.87 18.60 6.44
N PRO A 296 20.89 19.10 7.15
CA PRO A 296 21.47 18.38 8.28
C PRO A 296 20.38 18.05 9.30
N ARG A 297 20.48 16.85 9.89
CA ARG A 297 19.53 16.40 10.91
C ARG A 297 19.63 17.30 12.12
N VAL A 298 18.63 18.16 12.30
CA VAL A 298 18.43 18.87 13.54
C VAL A 298 17.78 17.88 14.50
N TYR A 299 18.58 17.20 15.31
CA TYR A 299 18.05 16.57 16.52
C TYR A 299 17.41 17.69 17.34
N ARG A 300 16.14 17.51 17.71
CA ARG A 300 15.47 18.41 18.64
C ARG A 300 16.37 18.49 19.87
N VAL A 301 17.00 19.65 20.09
CA VAL A 301 17.69 19.92 21.35
C VAL A 301 16.61 19.80 22.41
N GLU A 302 16.80 18.89 23.37
CA GLU A 302 15.99 18.88 24.58
C GLU A 302 16.13 20.27 25.19
N ARG A 303 15.07 21.08 25.06
CA ARG A 303 14.99 22.32 25.83
C ARG A 303 14.85 21.87 27.27
N GLY A 304 15.94 21.95 28.03
CA GLY A 304 15.88 21.77 29.48
C GLY A 304 14.83 22.73 30.03
N THR A 305 13.75 22.18 30.57
CA THR A 305 12.77 22.97 31.31
C THR A 305 13.43 23.32 32.64
N GLN A 306 13.82 24.59 32.82
CA GLN A 306 14.27 25.08 34.11
C GLN A 306 13.03 25.64 34.82
N GLU A 307 12.51 24.91 35.81
CA GLU A 307 11.55 25.47 36.75
C GLU A 307 12.30 26.50 37.61
N LEU A 308 11.91 27.77 37.47
CA LEU A 308 12.38 28.83 38.34
C LEU A 308 11.37 29.00 39.47
N GLU A 309 11.86 28.95 40.70
CA GLU A 309 11.05 29.17 41.91
C GLU A 309 10.47 30.59 41.88
N GLY A 310 9.15 30.69 41.91
CA GLY A 310 8.45 31.98 41.79
C GLY A 310 8.64 32.83 43.04
N VAL A 311 9.17 34.04 42.88
CA VAL A 311 9.19 35.06 43.94
C VAL A 311 7.78 35.65 44.06
N LYS A 312 7.20 35.57 45.25
CA LYS A 312 5.89 36.16 45.55
C LYS A 312 6.00 37.69 45.48
N PRO A 313 5.12 38.40 44.76
CA PRO A 313 5.19 39.85 44.69
C PRO A 313 4.91 40.45 46.07
N ASP A 314 5.70 41.47 46.41
CA ASP A 314 5.59 42.21 47.66
C ASP A 314 4.22 42.93 47.76
N PRO A 315 3.68 43.07 48.98
CA PRO A 315 2.33 43.56 49.24
C PRO A 315 2.08 45.03 48.86
#